data_AF-A0A814BRS3-F1
#
_entry.id   AF-A0A814BRS3-F1
#
_cell.length_a   1.000
_cell.length_b   1.000
_cell.length_c   1.000
_cell.angle_alpha   90.00
_cell.angle_beta   90.00
_cell.angle_gamma   90.00
#
_symmetry.space_group_name_H-M   'P 1'
#
loop_
_entity.id
_entity.type
_entity.pdbx_description
1 polymer ?
#
loop_
_entity_poly.entity_id
_entity_poly.type
_entity_poly.pdbx_seq_one_letter_code
_entity_poly.pdbx_strand_id
1 'polypeptide(L)'
;MSSEKITFIQSNFGIENKIQSNSHPVAIYQYRTYWWKEENADKSARYACSQTKGQKCTSIIKIKGDAVVCETGHHFCQMLDEADVKCMESEQALKKMVLKETSKTIRACYNEIIKELVCMHSRNEDERQRRVYFQNLKIEGEYTETVKGDLFLRFDNQSEENRIIIFVDNESLKILSESKYWLMDGTFKCAPKNLEQLFTIHALFNNIAIACCYILSKKRDESVYREIFACLKDLALSQNILLNPKNVMADFEMASTKAFTFHFPDVE
;
A
#
# COMPACT_ATOMS: atom_id res chain seq x y z
N MET A 1 -19.43 23.22 -14.12
CA MET A 1 -18.02 23.55 -13.84
C MET A 1 -17.81 23.36 -12.35
N SER A 2 -17.10 22.30 -11.96
CA SER A 2 -16.77 22.05 -10.55
C SER A 2 -15.83 23.16 -10.10
N SER A 3 -16.23 24.01 -9.15
CA SER A 3 -15.33 24.97 -8.53
C SER A 3 -14.30 24.16 -7.73
N GLU A 4 -13.07 24.07 -8.23
CA GLU A 4 -12.00 23.34 -7.57
C GLU A 4 -11.79 23.90 -6.16
N LYS A 5 -11.90 23.03 -5.16
CA LYS A 5 -11.87 23.40 -3.74
C LYS A 5 -10.44 23.73 -3.33
N ILE A 6 -10.25 24.89 -2.70
CA ILE A 6 -9.01 25.25 -2.03
C ILE A 6 -9.05 24.80 -0.56
N THR A 7 -7.93 24.28 -0.07
CA THR A 7 -7.78 23.90 1.34
C THR A 7 -6.60 24.65 1.95
N PHE A 8 -6.69 25.01 3.23
CA PHE A 8 -5.62 25.69 3.95
C PHE A 8 -5.07 24.83 5.08
N ILE A 9 -3.75 24.74 5.11
CA ILE A 9 -2.94 23.99 6.08
C ILE A 9 -2.14 25.05 6.86
N GLN A 10 -2.35 25.21 8.17
CA GLN A 10 -1.67 26.26 8.94
C GLN A 10 -0.14 26.05 8.91
N SER A 11 0.67 27.07 8.67
CA SER A 11 2.13 26.87 8.60
C SER A 11 2.69 26.36 9.93
N ASN A 12 3.64 25.43 9.86
CA ASN A 12 4.36 24.90 11.02
C ASN A 12 5.42 25.88 11.57
N PHE A 13 5.68 27.00 10.88
CA PHE A 13 6.59 28.04 11.36
C PHE A 13 5.92 28.86 12.48
N GLY A 14 6.55 28.92 13.66
CA GLY A 14 6.10 29.74 14.80
C GLY A 14 5.29 28.99 15.86
N ILE A 15 5.38 27.66 15.92
CA ILE A 15 4.75 26.85 16.98
C ILE A 15 5.47 27.03 18.33
N GLU A 16 6.73 27.47 18.31
CA GLU A 16 7.48 27.83 19.50
C GLU A 16 7.40 29.34 19.74
N ASN A 17 6.67 29.71 20.79
CA ASN A 17 6.52 31.04 21.37
C ASN A 17 5.53 32.00 20.69
N LYS A 18 4.63 32.53 21.52
CA LYS A 18 3.79 33.69 21.24
C LYS A 18 4.63 34.76 20.54
N ILE A 19 4.11 35.26 19.41
CA ILE A 19 4.66 36.28 18.50
C ILE A 19 5.43 35.69 17.32
N GLN A 20 4.80 35.67 16.13
CA GLN A 20 5.31 36.38 14.96
C GLN A 20 4.29 36.44 13.81
N SER A 21 4.29 37.58 13.14
CA SER A 21 3.43 38.03 12.03
C SER A 21 3.56 37.23 10.72
N ASN A 22 4.09 36.00 10.75
CA ASN A 22 4.50 35.23 9.56
C ASN A 22 3.97 33.78 9.52
N SER A 23 3.00 33.39 10.35
CA SER A 23 2.38 32.05 10.34
C SER A 23 1.23 31.93 9.33
N HIS A 24 1.43 32.44 8.11
CA HIS A 24 0.40 32.34 7.07
C HIS A 24 0.19 30.88 6.65
N PRO A 25 -1.06 30.45 6.40
CA PRO A 25 -1.35 29.09 6.01
C PRO A 25 -0.70 28.75 4.66
N VAL A 26 -0.37 27.48 4.48
CA VAL A 26 -0.08 26.85 3.20
C VAL A 26 -1.40 26.61 2.49
N ALA A 27 -1.54 27.10 1.26
CA ALA A 27 -2.70 26.79 0.43
C ALA A 27 -2.45 25.49 -0.34
N ILE A 28 -3.46 24.64 -0.42
CA ILE A 28 -3.52 23.47 -1.30
C ILE A 28 -4.59 23.74 -2.35
N TYR A 29 -4.15 23.75 -3.62
CA TYR A 29 -5.02 23.97 -4.76
C TYR A 29 -4.53 23.12 -5.93
N GLN A 30 -5.44 22.43 -6.63
CA GLN A 30 -5.10 21.48 -7.71
C GLN A 30 -3.98 20.50 -7.33
N TYR A 31 -4.06 19.93 -6.12
CA TYR A 31 -3.06 18.99 -5.60
C TYR A 31 -1.62 19.55 -5.57
N ARG A 32 -1.47 20.85 -5.36
CA ARG A 32 -0.17 21.51 -5.19
C ARG A 32 -0.21 22.42 -3.99
N THR A 33 0.91 22.55 -3.30
CA THR A 33 1.06 23.43 -2.14
C THR A 33 1.64 24.78 -2.54
N TYR A 34 1.20 25.85 -1.86
CA TYR A 34 1.65 27.20 -2.09
C TYR A 34 1.90 27.92 -0.76
N TRP A 35 3.06 28.58 -0.64
CA TRP A 35 3.41 29.44 0.48
C TRP A 35 2.89 30.85 0.26
N TRP A 36 2.28 31.44 1.27
CA TRP A 36 1.92 32.85 1.26
C TRP A 36 3.14 33.75 1.03
N LYS A 37 2.95 34.88 0.34
CA LYS A 37 3.99 35.86 0.04
C LYS A 37 3.62 37.28 0.46
N GLU A 38 2.46 37.76 0.04
CA GLU A 38 2.04 39.15 0.26
C GLU A 38 0.52 39.26 0.21
N GLU A 39 -0.03 40.28 0.88
CA GLU A 39 -1.44 40.65 0.80
C GLU A 39 -1.56 42.02 0.12
N ASN A 40 -2.47 42.11 -0.85
CA ASN A 40 -2.74 43.31 -1.62
C ASN A 40 -3.80 44.17 -0.90
N ALA A 41 -3.82 45.47 -1.21
CA ALA A 41 -4.79 46.41 -0.63
C ALA A 41 -6.27 46.03 -0.89
N ASP A 42 -6.54 45.25 -1.94
CA ASP A 42 -7.88 44.75 -2.27
C ASP A 42 -8.27 43.48 -1.48
N LYS A 43 -7.49 43.13 -0.45
CA LYS A 43 -7.60 41.91 0.39
C LYS A 43 -7.38 40.60 -0.38
N SER A 44 -6.73 40.66 -1.54
CA SER A 44 -6.26 39.45 -2.22
C SER A 44 -4.85 39.10 -1.77
N ALA A 45 -4.60 37.84 -1.46
CA ALA A 45 -3.29 37.35 -1.05
C ALA A 45 -2.62 36.56 -2.17
N ARG A 46 -1.31 36.78 -2.35
CA ARG A 46 -0.47 36.08 -3.33
C ARG A 46 0.25 34.93 -2.65
N TYR A 47 0.22 33.78 -3.31
CA TYR A 47 0.87 32.56 -2.87
C TYR A 47 1.75 32.01 -3.98
N ALA A 48 2.97 31.60 -3.67
CA ALA A 48 3.90 30.99 -4.63
C ALA A 48 4.03 29.50 -4.37
N CYS A 49 4.17 28.71 -5.43
CA CYS A 49 4.33 27.26 -5.32
C CYS A 49 5.46 26.89 -4.36
N SER A 50 5.19 25.90 -3.52
CA SER A 50 6.02 25.52 -2.39
C SER A 50 7.24 24.69 -2.75
N GLN A 51 7.24 24.07 -3.94
CA GLN A 51 8.21 23.05 -4.30
C GLN A 51 9.59 23.64 -4.54
N THR A 52 10.56 23.12 -3.78
CA THR A 52 11.97 23.53 -3.85
C THR A 52 12.86 22.50 -4.55
N LYS A 53 12.34 21.29 -4.81
CA LYS A 53 13.08 20.19 -5.48
C LYS A 53 12.81 20.19 -6.99
N GLY A 54 13.88 20.19 -7.79
CA GLY A 54 13.83 20.14 -9.25
C GLY A 54 14.05 21.51 -9.91
N GLN A 55 13.53 21.69 -11.13
CA GLN A 55 13.53 23.00 -11.79
C GLN A 55 12.72 24.01 -10.98
N LYS A 56 13.16 25.28 -10.94
CA LYS A 56 12.49 26.35 -10.17
C LYS A 56 11.05 26.52 -10.65
N CYS A 57 10.09 26.05 -9.85
CA CYS A 57 8.68 26.27 -10.11
C CYS A 57 8.36 27.76 -9.97
N THR A 58 7.71 28.35 -10.98
CA THR A 58 7.38 29.78 -11.02
C THR A 58 5.90 30.07 -10.84
N SER A 59 5.11 29.01 -10.58
CA SER A 59 3.66 29.14 -10.42
C SER A 59 3.27 29.93 -9.17
N ILE A 60 2.32 30.82 -9.35
CA ILE A 60 1.80 31.75 -8.35
C ILE A 60 0.29 31.83 -8.52
N ILE A 61 -0.42 31.71 -7.40
CA ILE A 61 -1.86 31.91 -7.33
C ILE A 61 -2.19 33.14 -6.52
N LYS A 62 -3.29 33.80 -6.86
CA LYS A 62 -3.88 34.88 -6.08
C LYS A 62 -5.22 34.40 -5.55
N ILE A 63 -5.42 34.55 -4.24
CA ILE A 63 -6.62 34.11 -3.54
C ILE A 63 -7.33 35.34 -2.97
N LYS A 64 -8.65 35.40 -3.10
CA LYS A 64 -9.49 36.43 -2.51
C LYS A 64 -10.70 35.78 -1.87
N GLY A 65 -10.83 35.92 -0.54
CA GLY A 65 -11.74 35.07 0.23
C GLY A 65 -11.32 33.61 0.10
N ASP A 66 -12.26 32.73 -0.27
CA ASP A 66 -12.01 31.29 -0.44
C ASP A 66 -11.87 30.86 -1.92
N ALA A 67 -11.61 31.81 -2.81
CA ALA A 67 -11.52 31.57 -4.25
C ALA A 67 -10.16 31.95 -4.82
N VAL A 68 -9.62 31.10 -5.70
CA VAL A 68 -8.49 31.44 -6.56
C VAL A 68 -9.02 32.36 -7.66
N VAL A 69 -8.49 33.59 -7.71
CA VAL A 69 -8.93 34.63 -8.67
C VAL A 69 -7.94 34.82 -9.81
N CYS A 70 -6.73 34.29 -9.70
CA CYS A 70 -5.69 34.38 -10.73
C CYS A 70 -4.65 33.28 -10.55
N GLU A 71 -4.20 32.70 -11.65
CA GLU A 71 -3.13 31.71 -11.72
C GLU A 71 -2.11 32.17 -12.76
N THR A 72 -0.82 32.19 -12.41
CA THR A 72 0.26 32.68 -13.27
C THR A 72 1.51 31.83 -13.12
N GLY A 73 2.37 31.81 -14.13
CA GLY A 73 3.62 31.04 -14.12
C GLY A 73 3.45 29.58 -14.52
N HIS A 74 4.51 28.78 -14.39
CA HIS A 74 4.53 27.39 -14.83
C HIS A 74 4.92 26.43 -13.70
N HIS A 75 4.22 25.30 -13.68
CA HIS A 75 4.57 24.18 -12.83
C HIS A 75 5.59 23.27 -13.50
N PHE A 76 6.70 23.05 -12.81
CA PHE A 76 7.68 21.99 -13.12
C PHE A 76 7.75 20.95 -11.98
N CYS A 77 6.79 21.03 -11.06
CA CYS A 77 6.66 20.17 -9.90
C CYS A 77 5.61 19.08 -10.14
N GLN A 78 5.82 17.92 -9.54
CA GLN A 78 4.83 16.86 -9.49
C GLN A 78 3.60 17.32 -8.70
N MET A 79 2.42 16.84 -9.11
CA MET A 79 1.21 16.96 -8.31
C MET A 79 1.32 16.00 -7.12
N LEU A 80 0.77 16.42 -5.99
CA LEU A 80 0.51 15.56 -4.86
C LEU A 80 -0.62 14.59 -5.21
N ASP A 81 -0.67 13.44 -4.57
CA ASP A 81 -1.86 12.59 -4.64
C ASP A 81 -2.83 12.88 -3.46
N GLU A 82 -3.98 12.20 -3.44
CA GLU A 82 -4.94 12.33 -2.34
C GLU A 82 -4.36 11.88 -0.99
N ALA A 83 -3.41 10.94 -0.97
CA ALA A 83 -2.79 10.44 0.24
C ALA A 83 -1.80 11.45 0.82
N ASP A 84 -1.01 12.10 -0.04
CA ASP A 84 -0.11 13.20 0.32
C ASP A 84 -0.87 14.34 1.01
N VAL A 85 -1.98 14.77 0.41
CA VAL A 85 -2.82 15.85 0.96
C VAL A 85 -3.35 15.47 2.35
N LYS A 86 -3.89 14.26 2.49
CA LYS A 86 -4.41 13.75 3.77
C LYS A 86 -3.32 13.58 4.83
N CYS A 87 -2.13 13.15 4.43
CA CYS A 87 -0.99 13.01 5.32
C CYS A 87 -0.62 14.37 5.91
N MET A 88 -0.53 15.41 5.08
CA MET A 88 -0.25 16.77 5.54
C MET A 88 -1.34 17.29 6.49
N GLU A 89 -2.62 17.11 6.17
CA GLU A 89 -3.74 17.52 7.03
C GLU A 89 -3.67 16.83 8.41
N SER A 90 -3.37 15.53 8.42
CA SER A 90 -3.30 14.71 9.63
C SER A 90 -2.10 15.06 10.50
N GLU A 91 -0.95 15.34 9.88
CA GLU A 91 0.24 15.83 10.58
C GLU A 91 -0.09 17.12 11.33
N GLN A 92 -0.87 18.02 10.73
CA GLN A 92 -1.31 19.26 11.39
C GLN A 92 -2.22 19.00 12.57
N ALA A 93 -3.20 18.11 12.39
CA ALA A 93 -4.16 17.78 13.42
C ALA A 93 -3.44 17.18 14.65
N LEU A 94 -2.46 16.31 14.39
CA LEU A 94 -1.61 15.74 15.44
C LEU A 94 -0.84 16.83 16.20
N LYS A 95 -0.16 17.74 15.48
CA LYS A 95 0.60 18.84 16.10
C LYS A 95 -0.31 19.71 16.96
N LYS A 96 -1.49 20.09 16.45
CA LYS A 96 -2.47 20.89 17.20
C LYS A 96 -2.93 20.19 18.47
N MET A 97 -3.22 18.89 18.38
CA MET A 97 -3.68 18.12 19.53
C MET A 97 -2.59 18.00 20.60
N VAL A 98 -1.35 17.71 20.21
CA VAL A 98 -0.21 17.63 21.15
C VAL A 98 0.05 18.97 21.85
N LEU A 99 -0.09 20.09 21.14
CA LEU A 99 0.14 21.43 21.71
C LEU A 99 -1.00 21.92 22.59
N LYS A 100 -2.25 21.53 22.30
CA LYS A 100 -3.44 21.99 23.03
C LYS A 100 -3.74 21.13 24.25
N GLU A 101 -3.46 19.84 24.20
CA GLU A 101 -3.89 18.85 25.18
C GLU A 101 -2.68 18.14 25.81
N THR A 102 -1.92 18.89 26.60
CA THR A 102 -0.65 18.44 27.21
C THR A 102 -0.82 17.31 28.25
N SER A 103 -2.05 16.98 28.62
CA SER A 103 -2.39 15.85 29.51
C SER A 103 -2.37 14.50 28.80
N LYS A 104 -2.53 14.48 27.47
CA LYS A 104 -2.43 13.26 26.67
C LYS A 104 -0.98 13.02 26.28
N THR A 105 -0.58 11.75 26.26
CA THR A 105 0.72 11.37 25.69
C THR A 105 0.69 11.59 24.18
N ILE A 106 1.85 11.89 23.59
CA ILE A 106 2.01 11.98 22.12
C ILE A 106 1.48 10.71 21.43
N ARG A 107 1.70 9.55 22.07
CA ARG A 107 1.21 8.25 21.59
C ARG A 107 -0.32 8.17 21.53
N ALA A 108 -1.02 8.71 22.53
CA ALA A 108 -2.48 8.75 22.54
C ALA A 108 -3.01 9.66 21.43
N CYS A 109 -2.43 10.86 21.29
CA CYS A 109 -2.74 11.80 20.22
C CYS A 109 -2.53 11.16 18.82
N TYR A 110 -1.40 10.49 18.62
CA TYR A 110 -1.11 9.77 17.38
C TYR A 110 -2.17 8.70 17.06
N ASN A 111 -2.53 7.89 18.06
CA ASN A 111 -3.51 6.82 17.88
C ASN A 111 -4.92 7.35 17.54
N GLU A 112 -5.31 8.52 18.05
CA GLU A 112 -6.58 9.17 17.71
C GLU A 112 -6.61 9.60 16.24
N ILE A 113 -5.55 10.28 15.75
CA ILE A 113 -5.44 10.68 14.35
C ILE A 113 -5.42 9.46 13.42
N ILE A 114 -4.69 8.39 13.79
CA ILE A 114 -4.68 7.15 13.02
C ILE A 114 -6.06 6.52 12.95
N LYS A 115 -6.83 6.50 14.05
CA LYS A 115 -8.21 6.00 14.03
C LYS A 115 -9.08 6.79 13.04
N GLU A 116 -8.95 8.12 13.00
CA GLU A 116 -9.71 8.94 12.04
C GLU A 116 -9.30 8.67 10.59
N LEU A 117 -7.99 8.55 10.31
CA LEU A 117 -7.48 8.19 9.00
C LEU A 117 -7.95 6.82 8.53
N VAL A 118 -7.94 5.83 9.42
CA VAL A 118 -8.41 4.46 9.15
C VAL A 118 -9.93 4.43 8.94
N CYS A 119 -10.70 5.13 9.79
CA CYS A 119 -12.15 5.26 9.64
C CYS A 119 -12.57 6.02 8.36
N MET A 120 -11.79 7.01 7.92
CA MET A 120 -12.04 7.75 6.68
C MET A 120 -11.63 6.97 5.42
N HIS A 121 -10.63 6.09 5.50
CA HIS A 121 -10.36 5.12 4.44
C HIS A 121 -11.59 4.23 4.23
N SER A 122 -12.13 3.70 5.34
CA SER A 122 -13.32 2.85 5.33
C SER A 122 -14.58 3.57 4.80
N ARG A 123 -14.73 4.89 5.01
CA ARG A 123 -15.88 5.68 4.51
C ARG A 123 -15.76 6.18 3.06
N ASN A 124 -14.55 6.49 2.58
CA ASN A 124 -14.34 6.90 1.18
C ASN A 124 -14.24 5.70 0.22
N GLU A 125 -13.91 4.51 0.73
CA GLU A 125 -14.03 3.26 -0.03
C GLU A 125 -15.49 2.92 -0.35
N ASP A 126 -16.42 3.25 0.54
CA ASP A 126 -17.85 2.93 0.41
C ASP A 126 -18.54 3.63 -0.79
N GLU A 127 -18.08 4.82 -1.23
CA GLU A 127 -18.66 5.52 -2.39
C GLU A 127 -17.91 5.27 -3.72
N ARG A 128 -16.61 4.95 -3.71
CA ARG A 128 -15.84 4.67 -4.94
C ARG A 128 -15.82 3.19 -5.33
N GLN A 129 -16.05 2.26 -4.39
CA GLN A 129 -16.24 0.85 -4.69
C GLN A 129 -17.72 0.52 -4.68
N ARG A 130 -18.35 0.66 -5.86
CA ARG A 130 -19.42 -0.27 -6.23
C ARG A 130 -18.91 -1.68 -5.92
N ARG A 131 -19.50 -2.27 -4.88
CA ARG A 131 -19.24 -3.61 -4.34
C ARG A 131 -19.07 -4.64 -5.45
N VAL A 132 -17.83 -4.94 -5.81
CA VAL A 132 -17.48 -6.34 -6.08
C VAL A 132 -16.97 -6.83 -4.74
N TYR A 133 -17.85 -7.50 -4.00
CA TYR A 133 -17.42 -8.23 -2.82
C TYR A 133 -16.25 -9.12 -3.21
N PHE A 134 -15.20 -9.21 -2.40
CA PHE A 134 -14.13 -10.19 -2.63
C PHE A 134 -14.70 -11.62 -2.77
N GLN A 135 -15.86 -11.88 -2.18
CA GLN A 135 -16.67 -13.09 -2.34
C GLN A 135 -17.14 -13.33 -3.79
N ASN A 136 -17.31 -12.28 -4.58
CA ASN A 136 -17.72 -12.33 -5.99
C ASN A 136 -16.52 -12.19 -6.96
N LEU A 137 -15.29 -12.05 -6.45
CA LEU A 137 -14.10 -11.99 -7.30
C LEU A 137 -13.92 -13.34 -7.97
N LYS A 138 -14.16 -13.38 -9.29
CA LYS A 138 -13.77 -14.49 -10.14
C LYS A 138 -12.54 -14.09 -10.95
N ILE A 139 -11.55 -14.97 -10.96
CA ILE A 139 -10.32 -14.79 -11.72
C ILE A 139 -10.49 -15.63 -12.98
N GLU A 140 -10.62 -14.97 -14.13
CA GLU A 140 -10.97 -15.59 -15.40
C GLU A 140 -10.14 -14.96 -16.54
N GLY A 141 -10.09 -15.64 -17.69
CA GLY A 141 -9.43 -15.13 -18.89
C GLY A 141 -7.92 -15.05 -18.76
N GLU A 142 -7.33 -13.92 -19.17
CA GLU A 142 -5.87 -13.73 -19.21
C GLU A 142 -5.18 -13.88 -17.85
N TYR A 143 -5.92 -13.77 -16.74
CA TYR A 143 -5.37 -13.91 -15.39
C TYR A 143 -5.22 -15.35 -14.92
N THR A 144 -5.76 -16.32 -15.67
CA THR A 144 -5.64 -17.76 -15.33
C THR A 144 -4.51 -18.45 -16.08
N GLU A 145 -3.85 -17.76 -17.01
CA GLU A 145 -2.87 -18.32 -17.93
C GLU A 145 -1.55 -17.55 -17.89
N THR A 146 -0.45 -18.21 -18.25
CA THR A 146 0.83 -17.55 -18.49
C THR A 146 0.80 -16.82 -19.85
N VAL A 147 1.82 -16.00 -20.12
CA VAL A 147 1.98 -15.38 -21.46
C VAL A 147 2.12 -16.42 -22.58
N LYS A 148 2.54 -17.66 -22.25
CA LYS A 148 2.64 -18.79 -23.19
C LYS A 148 1.30 -19.53 -23.38
N GLY A 149 0.25 -19.18 -22.63
CA GLY A 149 -1.04 -19.85 -22.62
C GLY A 149 -1.11 -21.08 -21.72
N ASP A 150 -0.12 -21.29 -20.85
CA ASP A 150 -0.14 -22.41 -19.90
C ASP A 150 -1.02 -22.08 -18.69
N LEU A 151 -1.73 -23.08 -18.15
CA LEU A 151 -2.55 -22.89 -16.96
C LEU A 151 -1.71 -22.44 -15.77
N PHE A 152 -2.01 -21.27 -15.24
CA PHE A 152 -1.28 -20.63 -14.16
C PHE A 152 -2.09 -20.56 -12.87
N LEU A 153 -3.38 -20.17 -12.92
CA LEU A 153 -4.26 -20.30 -11.76
C LEU A 153 -4.63 -21.77 -11.58
N ARG A 154 -4.09 -22.41 -10.53
CA ARG A 154 -4.23 -23.86 -10.31
C ARG A 154 -5.13 -24.23 -9.16
N PHE A 155 -5.34 -23.31 -8.22
CA PHE A 155 -6.23 -23.53 -7.10
C PHE A 155 -6.87 -22.22 -6.68
N ASP A 156 -8.17 -22.26 -6.42
CA ASP A 156 -8.92 -21.19 -5.76
C ASP A 156 -10.10 -21.85 -5.04
N ASN A 157 -10.01 -21.93 -3.71
CA ASN A 157 -11.05 -22.60 -2.93
C ASN A 157 -12.36 -21.77 -2.80
N GLN A 158 -12.39 -20.53 -3.33
CA GLN A 158 -13.53 -19.61 -3.26
C GLN A 158 -14.11 -19.42 -1.85
N SER A 159 -13.33 -19.71 -0.81
CA SER A 159 -13.80 -19.65 0.58
C SER A 159 -13.99 -18.21 1.04
N GLU A 160 -15.14 -17.88 1.62
CA GLU A 160 -15.40 -16.53 2.13
C GLU A 160 -14.50 -16.18 3.33
N GLU A 161 -14.23 -17.19 4.18
CA GLU A 161 -13.53 -17.03 5.46
C GLU A 161 -12.03 -17.29 5.33
N ASN A 162 -11.64 -18.22 4.46
CA ASN A 162 -10.24 -18.64 4.31
C ASN A 162 -9.87 -18.85 2.84
N ARG A 163 -10.06 -17.81 2.02
CA ARG A 163 -9.71 -17.91 0.60
C ARG A 163 -8.22 -18.15 0.43
N ILE A 164 -7.89 -19.18 -0.34
CA ILE A 164 -6.54 -19.51 -0.77
C ILE A 164 -6.57 -19.60 -2.29
N ILE A 165 -5.70 -18.85 -2.94
CA ILE A 165 -5.55 -18.80 -4.39
C ILE A 165 -4.09 -19.10 -4.72
N ILE A 166 -3.82 -20.11 -5.54
CA ILE A 166 -2.48 -20.55 -5.89
C ILE A 166 -2.26 -20.42 -7.40
N PHE A 167 -1.21 -19.70 -7.74
CA PHE A 167 -0.72 -19.57 -9.09
C PHE A 167 0.63 -20.27 -9.24
N VAL A 168 0.68 -21.26 -10.12
CA VAL A 168 1.88 -22.04 -10.42
C VAL A 168 1.72 -22.75 -11.76
N ASP A 169 2.71 -22.67 -12.63
CA ASP A 169 2.72 -23.43 -13.89
C ASP A 169 3.54 -24.72 -13.77
N ASN A 170 3.46 -25.57 -14.79
CA ASN A 170 4.17 -26.85 -14.80
C ASN A 170 5.70 -26.69 -14.87
N GLU A 171 6.19 -25.64 -15.54
CA GLU A 171 7.62 -25.33 -15.62
C GLU A 171 8.17 -24.99 -14.23
N SER A 172 7.43 -24.19 -13.46
CA SER A 172 7.74 -23.81 -12.08
C SER A 172 7.70 -24.99 -11.12
N LEU A 173 6.73 -25.90 -11.24
CA LEU A 173 6.71 -27.14 -10.44
C LEU A 173 7.95 -28.01 -10.72
N LYS A 174 8.37 -28.09 -11.98
CA LYS A 174 9.58 -28.81 -12.37
C LYS A 174 10.83 -28.16 -11.78
N ILE A 175 10.96 -26.84 -11.91
CA ILE A 175 12.04 -26.05 -11.32
C ILE A 175 12.11 -26.28 -9.80
N LEU A 176 10.96 -26.23 -9.10
CA LEU A 176 10.88 -26.51 -7.67
C LEU A 176 11.35 -27.94 -7.33
N SER A 177 11.00 -28.94 -8.13
CA SER A 177 11.40 -30.33 -7.91
C SER A 177 12.89 -30.58 -8.10
N GLU A 178 13.54 -29.82 -8.99
CA GLU A 178 14.97 -29.92 -9.27
C GLU A 178 15.82 -29.14 -8.24
N SER A 179 15.21 -28.18 -7.55
CA SER A 179 15.89 -27.35 -6.56
C SER A 179 15.93 -28.01 -5.18
N LYS A 180 17.14 -28.11 -4.62
CA LYS A 180 17.35 -28.52 -3.22
C LYS A 180 17.09 -27.40 -2.22
N TYR A 181 17.14 -26.15 -2.66
CA TYR A 181 17.07 -24.97 -1.79
C TYR A 181 15.85 -24.14 -2.18
N TRP A 182 14.91 -24.00 -1.25
CA TRP A 182 13.74 -23.18 -1.45
C TRP A 182 13.82 -21.94 -0.57
N LEU A 183 13.36 -20.82 -1.10
CA LEU A 183 13.17 -19.59 -0.35
C LEU A 183 11.67 -19.30 -0.28
N MET A 184 11.19 -18.88 0.88
CA MET A 184 9.79 -18.54 1.10
C MET A 184 9.69 -17.16 1.73
N ASP A 185 8.78 -16.32 1.22
CA ASP A 185 8.58 -14.98 1.73
C ASP A 185 7.11 -14.57 1.71
N GLY A 186 6.65 -13.96 2.81
CA GLY A 186 5.32 -13.39 2.97
C GLY A 186 5.36 -11.87 2.86
N THR A 187 4.75 -11.31 1.80
CA THR A 187 4.71 -9.85 1.59
C THR A 187 3.33 -9.28 1.91
N PHE A 188 3.28 -8.36 2.88
CA PHE A 188 2.01 -7.78 3.37
C PHE A 188 1.58 -6.52 2.61
N LYS A 189 2.55 -5.69 2.18
CA LYS A 189 2.27 -4.40 1.53
C LYS A 189 1.68 -4.54 0.13
N CYS A 190 1.88 -5.70 -0.51
CA CYS A 190 1.46 -5.98 -1.87
C CYS A 190 0.16 -6.80 -1.94
N ALA A 191 -0.41 -7.20 -0.80
CA ALA A 191 -1.64 -7.97 -0.76
C ALA A 191 -2.84 -7.10 -1.19
N PRO A 192 -3.72 -7.59 -2.08
CA PRO A 192 -4.97 -6.90 -2.40
C PRO A 192 -5.81 -6.67 -1.13
N LYS A 193 -6.57 -5.58 -1.11
CA LYS A 193 -7.54 -5.33 -0.02
C LYS A 193 -8.45 -6.55 0.13
N ASN A 194 -8.60 -7.04 1.36
CA ASN A 194 -9.30 -8.27 1.78
C ASN A 194 -8.47 -9.58 1.82
N LEU A 195 -7.20 -9.55 1.41
CA LEU A 195 -6.24 -10.64 1.62
C LEU A 195 -5.17 -10.18 2.62
N GLU A 196 -4.69 -11.09 3.47
CA GLU A 196 -3.69 -10.75 4.49
C GLU A 196 -2.27 -10.74 3.92
N GLN A 197 -2.01 -11.54 2.88
CA GLN A 197 -0.67 -11.65 2.32
C GLN A 197 -0.63 -12.15 0.87
N LEU A 198 0.47 -11.79 0.20
CA LEU A 198 1.02 -12.52 -0.93
C LEU A 198 2.22 -13.33 -0.43
N PHE A 199 2.07 -14.65 -0.37
CA PHE A 199 3.12 -15.60 -0.04
C PHE A 199 3.75 -16.15 -1.32
N THR A 200 5.07 -16.29 -1.35
CA THR A 200 5.80 -16.71 -2.54
C THR A 200 6.80 -17.80 -2.22
N ILE A 201 6.96 -18.75 -3.13
CA ILE A 201 7.94 -19.83 -3.04
C ILE A 201 8.87 -19.73 -4.24
N HIS A 202 10.16 -19.70 -3.94
CA HIS A 202 11.24 -19.57 -4.90
C HIS A 202 12.13 -20.80 -4.88
N ALA A 203 12.59 -21.21 -6.06
CA ALA A 203 13.68 -22.15 -6.21
C ALA A 203 15.00 -21.38 -6.33
N LEU A 204 16.04 -21.83 -5.62
CA LEU A 204 17.38 -21.26 -5.72
C LEU A 204 18.29 -22.12 -6.60
N PHE A 205 18.69 -21.59 -7.76
CA PHE A 205 19.64 -22.22 -8.67
C PHE A 205 20.83 -21.30 -8.93
N ASN A 206 22.06 -21.79 -8.70
CA ASN A 206 23.28 -21.02 -8.94
C ASN A 206 23.23 -19.59 -8.35
N ASN A 207 22.71 -19.45 -7.13
CA ASN A 207 22.49 -18.18 -6.42
C ASN A 207 21.47 -17.22 -7.05
N ILE A 208 20.62 -17.71 -7.97
CA ILE A 208 19.50 -16.97 -8.55
C ILE A 208 18.20 -17.53 -7.97
N ALA A 209 17.41 -16.66 -7.34
CA ALA A 209 16.09 -16.99 -6.85
C ALA A 209 15.05 -16.85 -7.97
N ILE A 210 14.43 -17.96 -8.35
CA ILE A 210 13.38 -18.01 -9.37
C ILE A 210 12.04 -18.13 -8.65
N ALA A 211 11.17 -17.13 -8.78
CA ALA A 211 9.82 -17.17 -8.23
C ALA A 211 8.99 -18.20 -8.99
N CYS A 212 8.53 -19.23 -8.30
CA CYS A 212 7.87 -20.39 -8.91
C CYS A 212 6.39 -20.46 -8.55
N CYS A 213 6.01 -20.09 -7.33
CA CYS A 213 4.63 -20.19 -6.86
C CYS A 213 4.23 -18.90 -6.16
N TYR A 214 3.04 -18.40 -6.49
CA TYR A 214 2.44 -17.22 -5.88
C TYR A 214 1.13 -17.60 -5.22
N ILE A 215 0.98 -17.25 -3.96
CA ILE A 215 -0.15 -17.63 -3.14
C ILE A 215 -0.77 -16.38 -2.52
N LEU A 216 -2.05 -16.17 -2.77
CA LEU A 216 -2.84 -15.18 -2.06
C LEU A 216 -3.67 -15.88 -1.00
N SER A 217 -3.54 -15.45 0.26
CA SER A 217 -4.32 -16.02 1.37
C SER A 217 -4.95 -14.94 2.25
N LYS A 218 -6.16 -15.23 2.74
CA LYS A 218 -6.90 -14.35 3.66
C LYS A 218 -6.43 -14.48 5.10
N LYS A 219 -5.74 -15.57 5.44
CA LYS A 219 -5.15 -15.83 6.76
C LYS A 219 -3.71 -16.34 6.59
N ARG A 220 -3.00 -16.38 7.71
CA ARG A 220 -1.58 -16.80 7.79
C ARG A 220 -1.29 -17.71 9.00
N ASP A 221 -2.29 -18.42 9.47
CA ASP A 221 -2.08 -19.44 10.50
C ASP A 221 -1.48 -20.72 9.92
N GLU A 222 -0.95 -21.58 10.80
CA GLU A 222 -0.31 -22.83 10.39
C GLU A 222 -1.26 -23.75 9.60
N SER A 223 -2.57 -23.69 9.88
CA SER A 223 -3.55 -24.54 9.18
C SER A 223 -3.70 -24.12 7.71
N VAL A 224 -3.65 -22.82 7.43
CA VAL A 224 -3.66 -22.28 6.07
C VAL A 224 -2.41 -22.70 5.31
N TYR A 225 -1.24 -22.59 5.92
CA TYR A 225 0.00 -23.03 5.27
C TYR A 225 0.03 -24.54 5.02
N ARG A 226 -0.53 -25.35 5.92
CA ARG A 226 -0.71 -26.80 5.69
C ARG A 226 -1.58 -27.07 4.47
N GLU A 227 -2.70 -26.35 4.33
CA GLU A 227 -3.57 -26.47 3.15
C GLU A 227 -2.84 -26.06 1.86
N ILE A 228 -2.07 -24.96 1.90
CA ILE A 228 -1.24 -24.50 0.78
C ILE A 228 -0.23 -25.57 0.36
N PHE A 229 0.55 -26.11 1.29
CA PHE A 229 1.59 -27.09 0.96
C PHE A 229 1.01 -28.46 0.56
N ALA A 230 -0.13 -28.86 1.13
CA ALA A 230 -0.86 -30.04 0.67
C ALA A 230 -1.29 -29.87 -0.79
N CYS A 231 -1.94 -28.74 -1.11
CA CYS A 231 -2.39 -28.45 -2.47
C CYS A 231 -1.22 -28.38 -3.46
N LEU A 232 -0.12 -27.74 -3.09
CA LEU A 232 1.07 -27.67 -3.95
C LEU A 232 1.66 -29.06 -4.25
N LYS A 233 1.72 -29.95 -3.25
CA LYS A 233 2.15 -31.34 -3.45
C LYS A 233 1.21 -32.10 -4.37
N ASP A 234 -0.10 -31.96 -4.18
CA ASP A 234 -1.10 -32.62 -5.03
C ASP A 234 -1.04 -32.11 -6.47
N LEU A 235 -0.86 -30.80 -6.68
CA LEU A 235 -0.66 -30.19 -7.98
C LEU A 235 0.59 -30.74 -8.68
N ALA A 236 1.71 -30.89 -7.97
CA ALA A 236 2.92 -31.50 -8.52
C ALA A 236 2.73 -32.99 -8.85
N LEU A 237 2.16 -33.75 -7.92
CA LEU A 237 1.91 -35.19 -8.09
C LEU A 237 0.97 -35.46 -9.26
N SER A 238 -0.03 -34.60 -9.51
CA SER A 238 -0.92 -34.71 -10.68
C SER A 238 -0.17 -34.63 -12.02
N GLN A 239 1.04 -34.06 -12.02
CA GLN A 239 1.93 -33.95 -13.16
C GLN A 239 3.08 -34.98 -13.12
N ASN A 240 3.01 -35.96 -12.22
CA ASN A 240 4.07 -36.93 -11.92
C ASN A 240 5.40 -36.27 -11.46
N ILE A 241 5.30 -35.13 -10.79
CA ILE A 241 6.45 -34.40 -10.22
C ILE A 241 6.48 -34.63 -8.72
N LEU A 242 7.63 -35.07 -8.19
CA LEU A 242 7.85 -35.19 -6.75
C LEU A 242 8.64 -33.99 -6.24
N LEU A 243 8.04 -33.20 -5.35
CA LEU A 243 8.72 -32.11 -4.66
C LEU A 243 9.54 -32.67 -3.50
N ASN A 244 10.85 -32.42 -3.49
CA ASN A 244 11.76 -32.91 -2.44
C ASN A 244 12.84 -31.87 -2.08
N PRO A 245 12.45 -30.71 -1.54
CA PRO A 245 13.39 -29.71 -1.05
C PRO A 245 14.24 -30.28 0.10
N LYS A 246 15.51 -29.91 0.15
CA LYS A 246 16.42 -30.30 1.24
C LYS A 246 16.63 -29.22 2.28
N ASN A 247 16.56 -27.96 1.88
CA ASN A 247 16.82 -26.81 2.73
C ASN A 247 15.77 -25.75 2.40
N VAL A 248 15.28 -25.09 3.44
CA VAL A 248 14.33 -23.99 3.27
C VAL A 248 14.80 -22.76 4.05
N MET A 249 14.76 -21.61 3.41
CA MET A 249 14.95 -20.32 4.07
C MET A 249 13.62 -19.58 4.03
N ALA A 250 13.06 -19.31 5.20
CA ALA A 250 11.85 -18.51 5.37
C ALA A 250 12.16 -17.32 6.27
N ASP A 251 11.26 -16.33 6.26
CA ASP A 251 11.29 -15.24 7.22
C ASP A 251 10.95 -15.72 8.65
N PHE A 252 10.82 -14.79 9.60
CA PHE A 252 10.57 -15.12 11.01
C PHE A 252 9.13 -15.63 11.28
N GLU A 253 8.33 -15.89 10.26
CA GLU A 253 6.98 -16.40 10.40
C GLU A 253 6.98 -17.89 10.76
N MET A 254 6.90 -18.17 12.06
CA MET A 254 6.97 -19.54 12.57
C MET A 254 5.87 -20.48 12.02
N ALA A 255 4.70 -19.96 11.63
CA ALA A 255 3.58 -20.75 11.13
C ALA A 255 3.89 -21.41 9.78
N SER A 256 4.52 -20.67 8.85
CA SER A 256 4.89 -21.18 7.53
C SER A 256 5.97 -22.26 7.64
N THR A 257 7.00 -22.03 8.45
CA THR A 257 8.07 -23.00 8.69
C THR A 257 7.55 -24.29 9.32
N LYS A 258 6.68 -24.21 10.34
CA LYS A 258 6.09 -25.41 10.96
C LYS A 258 5.25 -26.24 9.99
N ALA A 259 4.40 -25.58 9.21
CA ALA A 259 3.61 -26.24 8.19
C ALA A 259 4.51 -26.87 7.11
N PHE A 260 5.58 -26.20 6.71
CA PHE A 260 6.53 -26.71 5.74
C PHE A 260 7.21 -27.98 6.22
N THR A 261 7.80 -27.98 7.43
CA THR A 261 8.44 -29.16 8.03
C THR A 261 7.46 -30.31 8.23
N PHE A 262 6.17 -30.04 8.45
CA PHE A 262 5.16 -31.09 8.49
C PHE A 262 4.98 -31.81 7.14
N HIS A 263 5.04 -31.07 6.02
CA HIS A 263 4.88 -31.65 4.68
C HIS A 263 6.19 -32.17 4.08
N PHE A 264 7.33 -31.66 4.54
CA PHE A 264 8.70 -32.01 4.12
C PHE A 264 9.56 -32.26 5.37
N PRO A 265 9.41 -33.44 6.02
CA PRO A 265 10.08 -33.71 7.30
C PRO A 265 11.59 -33.89 7.19
N ASP A 266 12.10 -34.15 5.99
CA ASP A 266 13.53 -34.37 5.72
C ASP A 266 14.28 -33.05 5.40
N VAL A 267 13.65 -31.89 5.58
CA VAL A 267 14.28 -30.58 5.37
C VAL A 267 15.18 -30.21 6.54
N GLU A 268 16.36 -29.65 6.22
CA GLU A 268 17.30 -29.03 7.17
C GLU A 268 17.02 -27.53 7.38
#